data_AF-A0A4R5JRP3-F1
#
_entry.id   AF-A0A4R5JRP3-F1
#
_cell.length_a   1.000
_cell.length_b   1.000
_cell.length_c   1.000
_cell.angle_alpha   90.00
_cell.angle_beta   90.00
_cell.angle_gamma   90.00
#
_symmetry.space_group_name_H-M   'P 1'
#
loop_
_entity.id
_entity.type
_entity.pdbx_description
1 polymer ?
#
loop_
_entity_poly.entity_id
_entity_poly.type
_entity_poly.pdbx_seq_one_letter_code
_entity_poly.pdbx_strand_id
1 'polypeptide(L)'
;MNSKLNLIARQVNRREQQAPAPAPEVSGVGSAIEAMIEQAVNERVQAQLAEQKRMLEAQQPKSQYTDYRQLPPLPQARAPKAVETQLMRDELGRVNKITVGTMEFYVQRNPRGQAVRVVPADTAPLPPAVPPADINRGA
;
A
#
# COMPACT_ATOMS: atom_id res chain seq x y z
N MET A 1 18.62 -4.98 -2.92
CA MET A 1 19.19 -3.66 -3.31
C MET A 1 18.32 -3.05 -4.40
N ASN A 2 17.91 -1.78 -4.25
CA ASN A 2 16.79 -1.21 -5.00
C ASN A 2 17.26 -0.57 -6.33
N SER A 3 16.93 -1.20 -7.46
CA SER A 3 17.39 -0.82 -8.81
C SER A 3 17.02 0.62 -9.22
N LYS A 4 15.92 1.13 -8.68
CA LYS A 4 15.46 2.51 -8.92
C LYS A 4 16.42 3.56 -8.34
N LEU A 5 17.04 3.29 -7.18
CA LEU A 5 17.99 4.22 -6.57
C LEU A 5 19.29 4.33 -7.38
N ASN A 6 19.74 3.23 -8.00
CA ASN A 6 20.92 3.23 -8.87
C ASN A 6 20.70 4.01 -10.18
N LEU A 7 19.48 4.00 -10.71
CA LEU A 7 19.12 4.81 -11.89
C LEU A 7 19.10 6.30 -11.57
N ILE A 8 18.56 6.67 -10.40
CA ILE A 8 18.55 8.06 -9.93
C ILE A 8 19.98 8.56 -9.69
N ALA A 9 20.83 7.77 -9.03
CA ALA A 9 22.24 8.12 -8.81
C ALA A 9 23.00 8.32 -10.15
N ARG A 10 22.72 7.49 -11.17
CA ARG A 10 23.30 7.66 -12.51
C ARG A 10 22.82 8.94 -13.22
N GLN A 11 21.57 9.36 -13.01
CA GLN A 11 21.05 10.59 -13.61
C GLN A 11 21.60 11.85 -12.93
N VAL A 12 21.77 11.83 -11.60
CA VAL A 12 22.35 12.94 -10.85
C VAL A 12 23.81 13.16 -11.24
N ASN A 13 24.63 12.11 -11.27
CA ASN A 13 26.03 12.21 -11.70
C ASN A 13 26.19 12.71 -13.14
N ARG A 14 25.23 12.39 -14.03
CA ARG A 14 25.27 12.84 -15.42
C ARG A 14 24.92 14.33 -15.57
N ARG A 15 24.11 14.87 -14.66
CA ARG A 15 23.82 16.32 -14.58
C ARG A 15 24.96 17.10 -13.93
N GLU A 16 25.60 16.57 -12.90
CA GLU A 16 26.71 17.25 -12.21
C GLU A 16 27.98 17.32 -13.07
N GLN A 17 28.23 16.35 -13.95
CA GLN A 17 29.37 16.38 -14.89
C GLN A 17 29.14 17.28 -16.12
N GLN A 18 27.91 17.74 -16.36
CA GLN A 18 27.65 18.80 -17.33
C GLN A 18 27.83 20.14 -16.64
N ALA A 19 29.09 20.55 -16.49
CA ALA A 19 29.42 21.94 -16.22
C ALA A 19 28.72 22.83 -17.28
N PRO A 20 28.07 23.93 -16.88
CA PRO A 20 27.50 24.86 -17.85
C PRO A 20 28.63 25.36 -18.74
N ALA A 21 28.43 25.30 -20.06
CA ALA A 21 29.37 25.87 -21.01
C ALA A 21 29.61 27.36 -20.65
N PRO A 22 30.85 27.87 -20.77
CA PRO A 22 31.13 29.28 -20.51
C PRO A 22 30.25 30.12 -21.44
N ALA A 23 29.48 31.03 -20.85
CA ALA A 23 28.64 31.97 -21.58
C ALA A 23 29.52 32.76 -22.58
N PRO A 24 29.18 32.79 -23.88
CA PRO A 24 29.87 33.66 -24.82
C PRO A 24 29.63 35.12 -24.43
N GLU A 25 30.66 35.94 -24.52
CA GLU A 25 30.63 37.37 -24.19
C GLU A 25 29.53 38.10 -24.98
N VAL A 26 28.55 38.62 -24.25
CA VAL A 26 27.37 39.25 -24.84
C VAL A 26 27.59 40.75 -25.03
N SER A 27 27.98 41.13 -26.24
CA SER A 27 27.74 42.46 -26.79
C SER A 27 27.50 42.34 -28.29
N GLY A 28 26.25 42.18 -28.69
CA GLY A 28 25.88 42.07 -30.10
C GLY A 28 24.40 41.77 -30.30
N VAL A 29 23.91 42.05 -31.51
CA VAL A 29 22.54 41.81 -31.98
C VAL A 29 22.00 40.40 -31.63
N GLY A 30 22.89 39.41 -31.46
CA GLY A 30 22.54 38.07 -30.98
C GLY A 30 21.84 38.05 -29.62
N SER A 31 22.24 38.89 -28.65
CA SER A 31 21.57 38.91 -27.34
C SER A 31 20.23 39.62 -27.33
N ALA A 32 20.04 40.60 -28.22
CA ALA A 32 18.73 41.18 -28.45
C ALA A 32 17.77 40.14 -29.06
N ILE A 33 18.28 39.28 -29.96
CA ILE A 33 17.50 38.17 -30.53
C ILE A 33 17.19 37.13 -29.46
N GLU A 34 18.18 36.75 -28.64
CA GLU A 34 17.99 35.80 -27.54
C GLU A 34 16.98 36.32 -26.52
N ALA A 35 17.05 37.59 -26.13
CA ALA A 35 16.07 38.21 -25.24
C ALA A 35 14.65 38.22 -25.85
N MET A 36 14.53 38.49 -27.16
CA MET A 36 13.24 38.46 -27.85
C MET A 36 12.66 37.05 -27.94
N ILE A 37 13.51 36.04 -28.17
CA ILE A 37 13.13 34.62 -28.17
C ILE A 37 12.68 34.21 -26.77
N GLU A 38 13.45 34.56 -25.75
CA GLU A 38 13.13 34.24 -24.36
C GLU A 38 11.79 34.84 -23.94
N GLN A 39 11.52 36.10 -24.33
CA GLN A 39 10.24 36.74 -24.08
C GLN A 39 9.08 36.03 -24.80
N ALA A 40 9.21 35.73 -26.09
CA ALA A 40 8.17 35.05 -26.86
C ALA A 40 7.89 33.62 -26.35
N VAL A 41 8.93 32.90 -25.91
CA VAL A 41 8.80 31.59 -25.30
C VAL A 41 8.08 31.69 -23.96
N ASN A 42 8.47 32.65 -23.11
CA ASN A 42 7.85 32.85 -21.81
C ASN A 42 6.36 33.19 -21.94
N GLU A 43 5.99 34.07 -22.86
CA GLU A 43 4.58 34.41 -23.14
C GLU A 43 3.78 33.17 -23.57
N ARG A 44 4.34 32.35 -24.47
CA ARG A 44 3.68 31.14 -24.95
C ARG A 44 3.54 30.07 -23.87
N VAL A 45 4.57 29.88 -23.05
CA VAL A 45 4.55 28.93 -21.92
C VAL A 45 3.54 29.38 -20.87
N GLN A 46 3.49 30.67 -20.54
CA GLN A 46 2.49 31.19 -19.60
C GLN A 46 1.06 31.02 -20.12
N ALA A 47 0.82 31.26 -21.41
CA ALA A 47 -0.49 31.03 -22.03
C ALA A 47 -0.91 29.55 -21.92
N GLN A 48 -0.01 28.61 -22.23
CA GLN A 48 -0.30 27.18 -22.11
C GLN A 48 -0.53 26.74 -20.66
N LEU A 49 0.24 27.26 -19.70
CA LEU A 49 0.04 26.95 -18.29
C LEU A 49 -1.29 27.52 -17.77
N ALA A 50 -1.71 28.69 -18.23
CA ALA A 50 -3.01 29.26 -17.87
C ALA A 50 -4.17 28.42 -18.41
N GLU A 51 -4.08 27.92 -19.64
CA GLU A 51 -5.07 27.01 -20.22
C GLU A 51 -5.14 25.68 -19.46
N GLN A 52 -3.99 25.08 -19.14
CA GLN A 52 -3.96 23.85 -18.34
C GLN A 52 -4.56 24.05 -16.95
N LYS A 53 -4.27 25.18 -16.28
CA LYS A 53 -4.89 25.50 -14.99
C LYS A 53 -6.40 25.60 -15.10
N ARG A 54 -6.93 26.26 -16.13
CA ARG A 54 -8.38 26.34 -16.37
C ARG A 54 -9.02 24.97 -16.62
N MET A 55 -8.33 24.09 -17.36
CA MET A 55 -8.81 22.72 -17.57
C MET A 55 -8.82 21.92 -16.27
N LEU A 56 -7.78 22.04 -15.44
CA LEU A 56 -7.71 21.37 -14.15
C LEU A 56 -8.76 21.89 -13.17
N GLU A 57 -9.01 23.19 -13.13
CA GLU A 57 -10.07 23.79 -12.31
C GLU A 57 -11.46 23.33 -12.75
N ALA A 58 -11.71 23.20 -14.05
CA ALA A 58 -12.97 22.68 -14.58
C ALA A 58 -13.17 21.19 -14.26
N GLN A 59 -12.07 20.42 -14.17
CA GLN A 59 -12.09 19.00 -13.84
C GLN A 59 -12.05 18.72 -12.34
N GLN A 60 -11.73 19.71 -11.51
CA GLN A 60 -11.71 19.51 -10.07
C GLN A 60 -13.12 19.23 -9.57
N PRO A 61 -13.36 18.05 -8.97
CA PRO A 61 -14.65 17.77 -8.36
C PRO A 61 -14.85 18.77 -7.21
N LYS A 62 -15.95 19.53 -7.28
CA LYS A 62 -16.33 20.45 -6.19
C LYS A 62 -16.46 19.65 -4.90
N SER A 63 -15.85 20.15 -3.83
CA SER A 63 -16.00 19.54 -2.51
C SER A 63 -17.48 19.53 -2.14
N GLN A 64 -18.02 18.34 -1.88
CA GLN A 64 -19.45 18.16 -1.56
C GLN A 64 -19.84 18.81 -0.21
N TYR A 65 -18.85 19.18 0.60
CA TYR A 65 -19.03 19.73 1.92
C TYR A 65 -18.29 21.06 2.05
N THR A 66 -18.99 22.06 2.57
CA THR A 66 -18.44 23.41 2.81
C THR A 66 -18.03 23.62 4.25
N ASP A 67 -18.55 22.81 5.17
CA ASP A 67 -18.28 22.86 6.61
C ASP A 67 -17.94 21.47 7.13
N TYR A 68 -16.95 21.38 8.02
CA TYR A 68 -16.52 20.15 8.69
C TYR A 68 -17.65 19.47 9.46
N ARG A 69 -18.67 20.21 9.88
CA ARG A 69 -19.86 19.67 10.54
C ARG A 69 -20.77 18.86 9.62
N GLN A 70 -20.64 19.02 8.30
CA GLN A 70 -21.42 18.29 7.30
C GLN A 70 -20.80 16.92 6.96
N LEU A 71 -19.56 16.66 7.42
CA LEU A 71 -18.92 15.37 7.22
C LEU A 71 -19.67 14.31 8.03
N PRO A 72 -19.97 13.14 7.45
CA PRO A 72 -20.53 12.04 8.21
C PRO A 72 -19.55 11.65 9.33
N PRO A 73 -20.05 11.31 10.53
CA PRO A 73 -19.19 10.85 11.60
C PRO A 73 -18.40 9.62 11.15
N LEU A 74 -17.11 9.58 11.49
CA LEU A 74 -16.26 8.44 11.19
C LEU A 74 -16.84 7.19 11.87
N PRO A 75 -16.88 6.04 11.17
CA PRO A 75 -17.33 4.79 11.78
C PRO A 75 -16.40 4.43 12.94
N GLN A 76 -16.94 4.40 14.15
CA GLN A 76 -16.18 3.98 15.33
C GLN A 76 -16.07 2.46 15.36
N ALA A 77 -14.86 1.96 15.60
CA ALA A 77 -14.64 0.54 15.85
C ALA A 77 -15.35 0.14 17.15
N ARG A 78 -16.01 -1.02 17.15
CA ARG A 78 -16.65 -1.55 18.36
C ARG A 78 -15.57 -1.90 19.39
N ALA A 79 -15.83 -1.60 20.66
CA ALA A 79 -14.95 -2.01 21.75
C ALA A 79 -14.79 -3.54 21.78
N PRO A 80 -13.58 -4.07 22.08
CA PRO A 80 -13.35 -5.50 22.17
C PRO A 80 -14.19 -6.09 23.31
N LYS A 81 -14.96 -7.14 23.01
CA LYS A 81 -15.70 -7.91 24.01
C LYS A 81 -14.82 -9.04 24.52
N ALA A 82 -14.77 -9.24 25.83
CA ALA A 82 -14.14 -10.43 26.39
C ALA A 82 -14.93 -11.67 25.93
N VAL A 83 -14.24 -12.62 25.31
CA VAL A 83 -14.82 -13.89 24.87
C VAL A 83 -14.15 -15.00 25.67
N GLU A 84 -14.93 -15.75 26.42
CA GLU A 84 -14.43 -16.91 27.14
C GLU A 84 -14.09 -18.03 26.15
N THR A 85 -12.91 -18.62 26.36
CA THR A 85 -12.43 -19.76 25.57
C THR A 85 -12.20 -20.94 26.50
N GLN A 86 -12.91 -22.04 26.26
CA GLN A 86 -12.74 -23.29 26.99
C GLN A 86 -11.96 -24.28 26.13
N LEU A 87 -10.94 -24.90 26.73
CA LEU A 87 -10.09 -25.89 26.06
C LEU A 87 -10.26 -27.24 26.73
N MET A 88 -10.90 -28.19 26.03
CA MET A 88 -11.04 -29.55 26.51
C MET A 88 -9.87 -30.40 26.01
N ARG A 89 -9.27 -31.16 26.93
CA ARG A 89 -8.14 -32.05 26.65
C ARG A 89 -8.61 -33.50 26.58
N ASP A 90 -7.94 -34.30 25.76
CA ASP A 90 -8.10 -35.74 25.70
C ASP A 90 -7.34 -36.45 26.84
N GLU A 91 -7.45 -37.78 26.90
CA GLU A 91 -6.79 -38.65 27.88
C GLU A 91 -5.25 -38.57 27.81
N LEU A 92 -4.69 -38.12 26.68
CA LEU A 92 -3.26 -37.88 26.49
C LEU A 92 -2.85 -36.44 26.85
N GLY A 93 -3.78 -35.66 27.43
CA GLY A 93 -3.56 -34.28 27.86
C GLY A 93 -3.47 -33.26 26.72
N ARG A 94 -3.81 -33.65 25.49
CA ARG A 94 -3.75 -32.81 24.28
C ARG A 94 -5.11 -32.15 24.04
N VAL A 95 -5.10 -30.91 23.54
CA VAL A 95 -6.36 -30.21 23.21
C VAL A 95 -7.08 -30.94 22.07
N ASN A 96 -8.34 -31.29 22.31
CA ASN A 96 -9.20 -32.00 21.35
C ASN A 96 -10.39 -31.13 20.90
N LYS A 97 -10.98 -30.38 21.83
CA LYS A 97 -12.12 -29.48 21.56
C LYS A 97 -11.86 -28.09 22.11
N ILE A 98 -12.22 -27.08 21.33
CA ILE A 98 -12.09 -25.66 21.65
C ILE A 98 -13.47 -25.06 21.54
N THR A 99 -13.94 -24.43 22.63
CA THR A 99 -15.21 -23.70 22.64
C THR A 99 -14.92 -22.22 22.82
N VAL A 100 -15.38 -21.39 21.90
CA VAL A 100 -15.20 -19.93 21.91
C VAL A 100 -16.58 -19.29 21.86
N GLY A 101 -17.06 -18.79 23.01
CA GLY A 101 -18.45 -18.35 23.14
C GLY A 101 -19.44 -19.47 22.82
N THR A 102 -20.24 -19.31 21.75
CA THR A 102 -21.22 -20.30 21.28
C THR A 102 -20.70 -21.21 20.16
N MET A 103 -19.45 -21.01 19.72
CA MET A 103 -18.86 -21.79 18.63
C MET A 103 -18.02 -22.93 19.17
N GLU A 104 -18.20 -24.12 18.61
CA GLU A 104 -17.42 -25.30 18.97
C GLU A 104 -16.54 -25.75 17.81
N PHE A 105 -15.30 -26.11 18.13
CA PHE A 105 -14.32 -26.57 17.17
C PHE A 105 -13.60 -27.83 17.64
N TYR A 106 -13.35 -28.74 16.72
CA TYR A 106 -12.52 -29.92 16.92
C TYR A 106 -11.13 -29.73 16.33
N VAL A 107 -10.11 -30.24 17.04
CA VAL A 107 -8.73 -30.22 16.58
C VAL A 107 -8.43 -31.52 15.83
N GLN A 108 -8.19 -31.42 14.53
CA GLN A 108 -7.82 -32.57 13.73
C GLN A 108 -6.31 -32.77 13.74
N ARG A 109 -5.92 -34.02 13.93
CA ARG A 109 -4.53 -34.45 14.03
C ARG A 109 -4.13 -35.35 12.87
N ASN A 110 -2.84 -35.32 12.54
CA ASN A 110 -2.26 -36.30 11.62
C ASN A 110 -1.98 -37.64 12.36
N PRO A 111 -1.57 -38.71 11.65
CA PRO A 111 -1.22 -39.98 12.27
C PRO A 111 -0.07 -39.90 13.28
N ARG A 112 0.77 -38.86 13.21
CA ARG A 112 1.84 -38.57 14.19
C ARG A 112 1.33 -37.83 15.44
N GLY A 113 0.03 -37.52 15.50
CA GLY A 113 -0.60 -36.83 16.62
C GLY A 113 -0.41 -35.31 16.66
N GLN A 114 0.17 -34.69 15.62
CA GLN A 114 0.33 -33.23 15.53
C GLN A 114 -0.99 -32.58 15.10
N ALA A 115 -1.32 -31.41 15.66
CA ALA A 115 -2.48 -30.63 15.23
C ALA A 115 -2.24 -30.06 13.82
N VAL A 116 -3.14 -30.37 12.90
CA VAL A 116 -3.06 -29.93 11.49
C VAL A 116 -4.04 -28.81 11.23
N ARG A 117 -5.27 -28.93 11.75
CA ARG A 117 -6.33 -27.95 11.52
C ARG A 117 -7.36 -27.98 12.64
N VAL A 118 -8.14 -26.91 12.71
CA VAL A 118 -9.28 -26.77 13.61
C VAL A 118 -10.54 -26.68 12.73
N VAL A 119 -11.53 -27.53 12.99
CA VAL A 119 -12.74 -27.66 12.16
C VAL A 119 -13.96 -27.36 13.01
N PRO A 120 -14.94 -26.57 12.54
CA PRO A 120 -16.19 -26.36 13.26
C PRO A 120 -16.93 -27.68 13.48
N ALA A 121 -17.55 -27.84 14.65
CA ALA A 121 -18.29 -29.05 15.02
C ALA A 121 -19.38 -29.44 13.99
N ASP A 122 -19.99 -28.45 13.34
CA ASP A 122 -21.10 -28.64 12.41
C ASP A 122 -20.68 -29.07 11.00
N THR A 123 -19.37 -29.21 10.73
CA THR A 123 -18.87 -29.55 9.39
C THR A 123 -18.79 -31.07 9.22
N ALA A 124 -19.85 -31.68 8.70
CA ALA A 124 -19.88 -33.10 8.32
C ALA A 124 -20.01 -33.27 6.79
N PRO A 125 -19.29 -34.24 6.17
CA PRO A 125 -18.27 -35.10 6.77
C PRO A 125 -16.96 -34.34 7.04
N LEU A 126 -16.24 -34.77 8.09
CA LEU A 126 -14.90 -34.25 8.38
C LEU A 126 -14.01 -34.48 7.14
N PRO A 127 -13.38 -33.43 6.57
CA PRO A 127 -12.56 -33.62 5.39
C PRO A 127 -11.39 -34.58 5.68
N PRO A 128 -10.72 -35.15 4.67
CA PRO A 128 -9.55 -36.00 4.90
C PRO A 128 -8.45 -35.24 5.66
N ALA A 129 -7.65 -35.97 6.45
CA ALA A 129 -6.53 -35.40 7.20
C ALA A 129 -5.49 -34.82 6.22
N VAL A 130 -5.22 -33.52 6.34
CA VAL A 130 -4.21 -32.85 5.52
C VAL A 130 -2.82 -33.28 6.03
N PRO A 131 -1.84 -33.55 5.15
CA PRO A 131 -0.46 -33.77 5.58
C PRO A 131 0.06 -32.56 6.38
N PRO A 132 0.97 -32.76 7.34
CA PRO A 132 1.54 -31.66 8.10
C PRO A 132 2.21 -30.63 7.17
N ALA A 133 2.10 -29.35 7.54
CA ALA A 133 2.79 -28.26 6.87
C ALA A 133 4.30 -28.53 6.81
N ASP A 134 4.96 -28.09 5.74
CA ASP A 134 6.39 -28.39 5.50
C ASP A 134 7.29 -27.88 6.63
N ILE A 135 6.92 -26.76 7.28
CA ILE A 135 7.60 -26.22 8.47
C ILE A 135 7.61 -27.19 9.67
N ASN A 136 6.67 -28.13 9.73
CA ASN A 136 6.51 -29.11 10.81
C ASN A 136 7.03 -30.50 10.41
N ARG A 137 7.54 -30.69 9.19
CA ARG A 137 8.06 -31.98 8.71
C ARG A 137 9.48 -32.28 9.21
N GLY A 138 10.19 -31.27 9.71
CA GLY A 138 11.55 -31.41 10.24
C GLY A 138 12.60 -31.60 9.14
N ALA A 139 13.74 -30.96 9.35
CA ALA A 139 15.04 -31.50 8.94
C ALA A 139 15.30 -32.85 9.62
#